data_AF-A0A7X3IML6-F1
#
_entry.id   AF-A0A7X3IML6-F1
#
_cell.length_a   1.000
_cell.length_b   1.000
_cell.length_c   1.000
_cell.angle_alpha   90.00
_cell.angle_beta   90.00
_cell.angle_gamma   90.00
#
_symmetry.space_group_name_H-M   'P 1'
#
loop_
_entity.id
_entity.type
_entity.pdbx_description
1 polymer ?
#
loop_
_entity_poly.entity_id
_entity_poly.type
_entity_poly.pdbx_seq_one_letter_code
_entity_poly.pdbx_strand_id
1 'polypeptide(L)'
;MAKFLEIEELIGETKVKSLIGVGTINYVFNFEGKGVVNTSKKFTVITNSYKDVCKLLIPFQFNKTELNGTSISVPGVDTKDKGIEAIINLNRVASLYGTWQGEIDFEDGTTVESYFSPYGSIESLKLEQGSYILRNKGEE
;
A
#
# COMPACT_ATOMS: atom_id res chain seq x y z
N MET A 1 1.50 15.98 -16.06
CA MET A 1 2.92 15.58 -16.12
C MET A 1 3.07 14.28 -15.35
N ALA A 2 3.47 13.19 -16.00
CA ALA A 2 3.65 11.91 -15.33
C ALA A 2 4.82 12.01 -14.34
N LYS A 3 4.61 11.55 -13.11
CA LYS A 3 5.64 11.53 -12.05
C LYS A 3 6.15 10.11 -11.90
N PHE A 4 7.47 9.96 -11.86
CA PHE A 4 8.13 8.66 -11.77
C PHE A 4 8.99 8.59 -10.51
N LEU A 5 9.06 7.40 -9.93
CA LEU A 5 9.97 7.03 -8.85
C LEU A 5 11.08 6.14 -9.45
N GLU A 6 12.34 6.57 -9.34
CA GLU A 6 13.48 5.69 -9.61
C GLU A 6 13.65 4.73 -8.42
N ILE A 7 13.66 3.44 -8.72
CA ILE A 7 13.90 2.37 -7.76
C ILE A 7 14.99 1.43 -8.25
N GLU A 8 15.65 0.76 -7.32
CA GLU A 8 16.52 -0.38 -7.60
C GLU A 8 15.78 -1.67 -7.21
N GLU A 9 15.32 -2.41 -8.21
CA GLU A 9 14.63 -3.70 -8.08
C GLU A 9 15.64 -4.83 -7.80
N LEU A 10 15.25 -5.79 -6.97
CA LEU A 10 15.98 -7.03 -6.78
C LEU A 10 15.31 -8.16 -7.57
N ILE A 11 15.94 -8.62 -8.65
CA ILE A 11 15.48 -9.73 -9.50
C ILE A 11 16.44 -10.90 -9.31
N GLY A 12 16.05 -11.89 -8.50
CA GLY A 12 16.97 -12.92 -8.03
C GLY A 12 18.09 -12.30 -7.21
N GLU A 13 19.33 -12.38 -7.70
CA GLU A 13 20.51 -11.75 -7.10
C GLU A 13 20.96 -10.47 -7.81
N THR A 14 20.26 -10.08 -8.89
CA THR A 14 20.64 -8.93 -9.73
C THR A 14 19.88 -7.68 -9.32
N LYS A 15 20.60 -6.55 -9.26
CA LYS A 15 20.04 -5.21 -9.04
C LYS A 15 19.77 -4.53 -10.37
N VAL A 16 18.53 -4.10 -10.58
CA VAL A 16 18.12 -3.42 -11.82
C VAL A 16 17.47 -2.09 -11.47
N LYS A 17 17.89 -1.01 -12.14
CA LYS A 17 17.22 0.28 -11.99
C LYS A 17 15.98 0.35 -12.89
N SER A 18 14.89 0.80 -12.31
CA SER A 18 13.61 0.96 -13.00
C SER A 18 12.92 2.25 -12.62
N LEU A 19 12.06 2.73 -13.52
CA LEU A 19 11.16 3.85 -13.27
C LEU A 19 9.74 3.31 -13.11
N ILE A 20 9.14 3.57 -11.95
CA ILE A 20 7.72 3.28 -11.69
C ILE A 20 6.93 4.58 -11.72
N GLY A 21 5.80 4.58 -12.43
CA GLY A 21 4.86 5.70 -12.36
C GLY A 21 4.26 5.81 -10.96
N VAL A 22 4.40 6.96 -10.30
CA VAL A 22 3.89 7.15 -8.92
C VAL A 22 2.38 6.87 -8.84
N GLY A 23 1.64 7.26 -9.88
CA GLY A 23 0.19 7.01 -9.99
C GLY A 23 -0.21 5.55 -10.20
N THR A 24 0.73 4.62 -10.41
CA THR A 24 0.41 3.18 -10.52
C THR A 24 0.68 2.42 -9.22
N ILE A 25 1.27 3.09 -8.22
CA ILE A 25 1.58 2.50 -6.93
C ILE A 25 0.33 2.55 -6.07
N ASN A 26 -0.13 1.41 -5.57
CA ASN A 26 -1.21 1.35 -4.59
C ASN A 26 -0.66 1.57 -3.18
N TYR A 27 0.43 0.87 -2.85
CA TYR A 27 1.11 1.02 -1.57
C TYR A 27 2.56 0.55 -1.61
N VAL A 28 3.34 1.02 -0.63
CA VAL A 28 4.69 0.52 -0.36
C VAL A 28 4.73 0.09 1.10
N PHE A 29 5.37 -1.05 1.39
CA PHE A 29 5.51 -1.51 2.76
C PHE A 29 6.92 -1.98 3.08
N ASN A 30 7.22 -2.06 4.37
CA ASN A 30 8.49 -2.58 4.86
C ASN A 30 8.41 -4.10 5.06
N PHE A 31 9.35 -4.82 4.49
CA PHE A 31 9.54 -6.24 4.71
C PHE A 31 11.02 -6.54 5.00
N GLU A 32 11.33 -7.04 6.21
CA GLU A 32 12.70 -7.39 6.63
C GLU A 32 13.74 -6.28 6.36
N GLY A 33 13.32 -5.01 6.45
CA GLY A 33 14.18 -3.85 6.20
C GLY A 33 14.29 -3.42 4.73
N LYS A 34 13.64 -4.14 3.81
CA LYS A 34 13.52 -3.78 2.39
C LYS A 34 12.16 -3.13 2.12
N GLY A 35 12.12 -2.22 1.16
CA GLY A 35 10.84 -1.75 0.62
C GLY A 35 10.23 -2.79 -0.31
N VAL A 36 8.90 -2.91 -0.30
CA VAL A 36 8.16 -3.66 -1.32
C VAL A 36 7.10 -2.73 -1.90
N VAL A 37 7.14 -2.52 -3.20
CA VAL A 37 6.19 -1.69 -3.94
C VAL A 37 5.12 -2.58 -4.54
N ASN A 38 3.86 -2.28 -4.24
CA ASN A 38 2.70 -2.87 -4.92
C ASN A 38 2.24 -1.96 -6.06
N THR A 39 2.19 -2.53 -7.27
CA THR A 39 1.54 -1.94 -8.45
C THR A 39 0.53 -2.95 -8.97
N SER A 40 -0.74 -2.84 -8.55
CA SER A 40 -1.78 -3.81 -8.87
C SER A 40 -1.38 -5.24 -8.42
N LYS A 41 -1.43 -6.22 -9.32
CA LYS A 41 -1.08 -7.62 -9.03
C LYS A 41 0.43 -7.90 -8.96
N LYS A 42 1.29 -6.89 -9.11
CA LYS A 42 2.76 -7.04 -9.05
C LYS A 42 3.31 -6.50 -7.73
N PHE A 43 4.12 -7.31 -7.07
CA PHE A 43 5.00 -6.88 -5.98
C PHE A 43 6.44 -6.78 -6.48
N THR A 44 7.09 -5.69 -6.12
CA THR A 44 8.49 -5.43 -6.49
C THR A 44 9.29 -5.16 -5.24
N VAL A 45 10.22 -6.05 -4.92
CA VAL A 45 11.16 -5.85 -3.82
C VAL A 45 12.23 -4.86 -4.26
N ILE A 46 12.42 -3.81 -3.48
CA ILE A 46 13.39 -2.76 -3.77
C ILE A 46 14.51 -2.76 -2.73
N THR A 47 15.72 -2.44 -3.16
CA THR A 47 16.88 -2.32 -2.27
C THR A 47 16.96 -0.97 -1.59
N ASN A 48 16.25 0.04 -2.12
CA ASN A 48 16.09 1.31 -1.45
C ASN A 48 15.42 1.11 -0.09
N SER A 49 15.86 1.88 0.89
CA SER A 49 15.25 1.93 2.22
C SER A 49 13.78 2.34 2.11
N TYR A 50 12.90 1.57 2.75
CA TYR A 50 11.48 1.90 2.89
C TYR A 50 11.27 3.33 3.39
N LYS A 51 12.08 3.78 4.37
CA LYS A 51 11.98 5.13 4.94
C LYS A 51 12.28 6.22 3.91
N ASP A 52 13.23 5.99 3.00
CA ASP A 52 13.59 6.99 2.01
C ASP A 52 12.57 7.04 0.87
N VAL A 53 12.03 5.88 0.47
CA VAL A 53 10.91 5.83 -0.48
C VAL A 53 9.67 6.52 0.10
N CYS A 54 9.34 6.32 1.38
CA CYS A 54 8.25 7.04 2.02
C CYS A 54 8.41 8.56 1.91
N LYS A 55 9.61 9.10 2.18
CA LYS A 55 9.87 10.56 2.08
C LYS A 55 9.62 11.09 0.67
N LEU A 56 9.97 10.31 -0.35
CA LEU A 56 9.76 10.68 -1.76
C LEU A 56 8.28 10.64 -2.15
N LEU A 57 7.48 9.79 -1.50
CA LEU A 57 6.07 9.57 -1.85
C LEU A 57 5.09 10.48 -1.11
N ILE A 58 5.41 10.94 0.11
CA ILE A 58 4.54 11.83 0.91
C ILE A 58 3.99 13.04 0.12
N PRO A 59 4.79 13.77 -0.68
CA PRO A 59 4.29 14.90 -1.48
C PRO A 59 3.24 14.54 -2.54
N PHE A 60 3.00 13.25 -2.78
CA PHE A 60 2.06 12.74 -3.78
C PHE A 60 0.81 12.12 -3.14
N GLN A 61 0.43 12.59 -1.95
CA GLN A 61 -0.74 12.12 -1.19
C GLN A 61 -0.65 10.65 -0.79
N PHE A 62 0.52 10.28 -0.29
CA PHE A 62 0.72 8.99 0.35
C PHE A 62 0.68 9.15 1.86
N ASN A 63 -0.08 8.31 2.56
CA ASN A 63 -0.17 8.32 4.01
C ASN A 63 0.23 7.00 4.64
N LYS A 64 0.90 7.09 5.78
CA LYS A 64 1.36 5.93 6.52
C LYS A 64 0.21 5.26 7.26
N THR A 65 0.22 3.93 7.30
CA THR A 65 -0.71 3.10 8.06
C THR A 65 -0.06 1.75 8.37
N GLU A 66 -0.81 0.86 8.99
CA GLU A 66 -0.43 -0.51 9.25
C GLU A 66 -1.42 -1.46 8.58
N LEU A 67 -0.90 -2.38 7.78
CA LEU A 67 -1.68 -3.39 7.07
C LEU A 67 -1.70 -4.70 7.84
N ASN A 68 -2.80 -5.43 7.73
CA ASN A 68 -2.89 -6.81 8.18
C ASN A 68 -2.11 -7.69 7.18
N GLY A 69 -0.96 -8.20 7.62
CA GLY A 69 -0.07 -9.00 6.81
C GLY A 69 -0.67 -10.32 6.31
N THR A 70 -1.75 -10.82 6.92
CA THR A 70 -2.49 -12.00 6.42
C THR A 70 -3.16 -11.73 5.07
N SER A 71 -3.53 -10.48 4.78
CA SER A 71 -4.11 -10.08 3.49
C SER A 71 -3.06 -9.84 2.39
N ILE A 72 -1.78 -9.81 2.74
CA ILE A 72 -0.68 -9.57 1.81
C ILE A 72 -0.04 -10.90 1.45
N SER A 73 -0.10 -11.30 0.18
CA SER A 73 0.59 -12.50 -0.32
C SER A 73 1.72 -12.10 -1.25
N VAL A 74 2.95 -12.14 -0.74
CA VAL A 74 4.17 -11.95 -1.54
C VAL A 74 4.93 -13.27 -1.61
N PRO A 75 5.31 -13.75 -2.81
CA PRO A 75 6.10 -14.98 -2.94
C PRO A 75 7.40 -14.92 -2.15
N GLY A 76 7.66 -15.96 -1.34
CA GLY A 76 8.88 -16.06 -0.53
C GLY A 76 8.87 -15.22 0.76
N VAL A 77 7.71 -14.70 1.15
CA VAL A 77 7.54 -13.79 2.28
C VAL A 77 6.38 -14.28 3.17
N ASP A 78 6.66 -14.49 4.46
CA ASP A 78 5.63 -14.84 5.46
C ASP A 78 5.24 -13.61 6.29
N THR A 79 4.15 -12.98 5.86
CA THR A 79 3.50 -11.83 6.52
C THR A 79 2.33 -12.24 7.40
N LYS A 80 2.04 -13.54 7.53
CA LYS A 80 0.86 -14.01 8.25
C LYS A 80 0.85 -13.55 9.70
N ASP A 81 -0.30 -13.07 10.16
CA ASP A 81 -0.59 -12.61 11.52
C ASP A 81 0.34 -11.47 12.02
N LYS A 82 0.94 -10.70 11.10
CA LYS A 82 1.81 -9.56 11.40
C LYS A 82 1.17 -8.24 11.02
N GLY A 83 1.41 -7.21 11.83
CA GLY A 83 1.22 -5.81 11.44
C GLY A 83 2.36 -5.33 10.54
N ILE A 84 2.02 -4.78 9.37
CA ILE A 84 2.99 -4.39 8.36
C ILE A 84 2.97 -2.86 8.16
N GLU A 85 4.06 -2.17 8.52
CA GLU A 85 4.18 -0.73 8.27
C GLU A 85 4.15 -0.46 6.77
N ALA A 86 3.19 0.36 6.34
CA ALA A 86 2.96 0.70 4.95
C ALA A 86 2.71 2.19 4.76
N ILE A 87 2.85 2.63 3.51
CA ILE A 87 2.41 3.92 3.02
C ILE A 87 1.50 3.70 1.80
N ILE A 88 0.26 4.18 1.90
CA ILE A 88 -0.83 3.97 0.92
C ILE A 88 -0.95 5.19 0.03
N ASN A 89 -1.14 4.99 -1.27
CA ASN A 89 -1.51 6.04 -2.22
C ASN A 89 -3.00 6.34 -2.12
N LEU A 90 -3.35 7.49 -1.57
CA LEU A 90 -4.75 7.84 -1.37
C LEU A 90 -5.49 8.06 -2.70
N ASN A 91 -4.79 8.50 -3.76
CA ASN A 91 -5.40 8.66 -5.09
C ASN A 91 -5.82 7.34 -5.74
N ARG A 92 -5.41 6.21 -5.17
CA ARG A 92 -5.71 4.88 -5.70
C ARG A 92 -6.76 4.15 -4.89
N VAL A 93 -7.16 4.68 -3.73
CA VAL A 93 -8.18 4.07 -2.89
C VAL A 93 -9.54 4.34 -3.53
N ALA A 94 -10.25 3.28 -3.89
CA ALA A 94 -11.60 3.34 -4.44
C ALA A 94 -12.65 3.31 -3.33
N SER A 95 -12.46 2.45 -2.32
CA SER A 95 -13.38 2.33 -1.19
C SER A 95 -12.70 1.79 0.05
N LEU A 96 -13.32 2.07 1.20
CA LEU A 96 -12.89 1.57 2.49
C LEU A 96 -14.12 1.03 3.25
N TYR A 97 -14.09 -0.22 3.68
CA TYR A 97 -15.21 -0.88 4.36
C TYR A 97 -14.73 -1.94 5.35
N GLY A 98 -15.65 -2.70 5.95
CA GLY A 98 -15.36 -3.75 6.91
C GLY A 98 -16.02 -3.53 8.26
N THR A 99 -15.99 -4.54 9.12
CA THR A 99 -16.63 -4.50 10.45
C THR A 99 -15.62 -4.62 11.60
N TRP A 100 -14.55 -5.39 11.40
CA TRP A 100 -13.51 -5.62 12.42
C TRP A 100 -12.14 -5.10 11.97
N GLN A 101 -11.76 -5.35 10.73
CA GLN A 101 -10.59 -4.80 10.05
C GLN A 101 -11.06 -3.96 8.85
N GLY A 102 -10.35 -2.88 8.55
CA GLY A 102 -10.65 -2.03 7.40
C GLY A 102 -10.17 -2.67 6.10
N GLU A 103 -11.07 -3.09 5.23
CA GLU A 103 -10.78 -3.49 3.86
C GLU A 103 -10.55 -2.22 3.02
N ILE A 104 -9.39 -2.13 2.37
CA ILE A 104 -8.99 -1.03 1.48
C ILE A 104 -8.99 -1.59 0.06
N ASP A 105 -9.94 -1.14 -0.74
CA ASP A 105 -10.01 -1.47 -2.16
C ASP A 105 -9.36 -0.37 -2.99
N PHE A 106 -8.55 -0.79 -3.96
CA PHE A 106 -7.92 0.09 -4.92
C PHE A 106 -8.68 0.10 -6.25
N GLU A 107 -8.51 1.17 -7.03
CA GLU A 107 -9.14 1.37 -8.35
C GLU A 107 -8.85 0.25 -9.37
N ASP A 108 -7.78 -0.53 -9.17
CA ASP A 108 -7.43 -1.68 -10.03
C ASP A 108 -8.03 -3.01 -9.56
N GLY A 109 -8.89 -2.98 -8.55
CA GLY A 109 -9.56 -4.15 -7.98
C GLY A 109 -8.69 -4.98 -7.05
N THR A 110 -7.50 -4.49 -6.66
CA THR A 110 -6.76 -5.10 -5.56
C THR A 110 -7.33 -4.66 -4.22
N THR A 111 -7.31 -5.58 -3.25
CA THR A 111 -7.80 -5.36 -1.90
C THR A 111 -6.70 -5.71 -0.91
N VAL A 112 -6.58 -4.91 0.15
CA VAL A 112 -5.74 -5.20 1.30
C VAL A 112 -6.48 -4.87 2.58
N GLU A 113 -6.21 -5.59 3.65
CA GLU A 113 -6.78 -5.28 4.95
C GLU A 113 -5.82 -4.40 5.77
N SER A 114 -6.40 -3.43 6.44
CA SER A 114 -5.78 -2.63 7.49
C SER A 114 -5.72 -3.43 8.79
N TYR A 115 -4.69 -3.19 9.59
CA TYR A 115 -4.63 -3.73 10.95
C TYR A 115 -5.67 -3.06 11.87
N PHE A 116 -6.08 -1.84 11.55
CA PHE A 116 -7.14 -1.10 12.23
C PHE A 116 -8.53 -1.43 11.68
N SER A 117 -9.56 -1.20 12.50
CA SER A 117 -10.95 -1.12 12.06
C SER A 117 -11.15 0.03 11.06
N PRO A 118 -12.26 0.06 10.28
CA PRO A 118 -12.47 1.08 9.25
C PRO A 118 -12.32 2.53 9.74
N TYR A 119 -12.85 2.85 10.93
CA TYR A 119 -12.69 4.18 11.53
C TYR A 119 -11.23 4.49 11.87
N GLY A 120 -10.49 3.52 12.44
CA GLY A 120 -9.06 3.68 12.68
C GLY A 120 -8.25 3.80 11.38
N SER A 121 -8.70 3.16 10.30
CA SER A 121 -8.11 3.33 8.97
C SER A 121 -8.34 4.75 8.43
N ILE A 122 -9.55 5.32 8.58
CA ILE A 122 -9.84 6.72 8.20
C ILE A 122 -8.91 7.68 8.93
N GLU A 123 -8.76 7.52 10.26
CA GLU A 123 -7.90 8.37 11.07
C GLU A 123 -6.42 8.22 10.68
N SER A 124 -5.92 6.98 10.56
CA SER A 124 -4.52 6.72 10.20
C SER A 124 -4.17 7.25 8.80
N LEU A 125 -5.07 7.07 7.83
CA LEU A 125 -4.91 7.53 6.46
C LEU A 125 -5.28 9.01 6.29
N LYS A 126 -5.72 9.70 7.36
CA LYS A 126 -6.16 11.10 7.35
C LYS A 126 -7.14 11.40 6.21
N LEU A 127 -8.07 10.48 5.97
CA LEU A 127 -9.10 10.65 4.95
C LEU A 127 -10.14 11.64 5.47
N GLU A 128 -10.53 12.62 4.66
CA GLU A 128 -11.64 13.50 5.03
C GLU A 128 -12.94 12.69 5.03
N GLN A 129 -13.68 12.73 6.15
CA GLN A 129 -15.02 12.12 6.27
C GLN A 129 -15.94 12.76 5.22
N GLY A 130 -16.11 12.11 4.07
CA GLY A 130 -16.92 12.58 2.96
C GLY A 130 -16.37 12.28 1.57
N SER A 131 -15.07 12.00 1.43
CA SER A 131 -14.45 11.64 0.14
C SER A 131 -14.46 10.15 -0.17
N TYR A 132 -14.75 9.30 0.83
CA TYR A 132 -14.81 7.85 0.70
C TYR A 132 -16.13 7.35 1.26
N ILE A 133 -16.85 6.56 0.46
CA ILE A 133 -18.11 5.96 0.89
C ILE A 133 -17.76 4.75 1.76
N LEU A 134 -17.97 4.88 3.08
CA LEU A 134 -18.09 3.73 3.98
C LEU A 134 -19.33 2.96 3.53
N ARG A 135 -19.14 1.85 2.80
CA ARG A 135 -20.23 0.95 2.43
C ARG A 135 -20.21 -0.26 3.33
N ASN A 136 -21.38 -0.76 3.73
CA ASN A 136 -21.45 -2.12 4.25
C ASN A 136 -21.19 -3.08 3.09
N LYS A 137 -20.34 -4.08 3.31
CA LYS A 137 -20.09 -5.13 2.31
C LYS A 137 -21.42 -5.86 2.04
N GLY A 138 -22.00 -5.66 0.86
CA GLY A 138 -23.29 -6.25 0.46
C GLY A 138 -24.41 -5.26 0.08
N GLU A 139 -24.18 -3.95 0.15
CA GLU A 139 -25.09 -2.95 -0.43
C GLU A 139 -24.60 -2.60 -1.85
N GLU A 140 -25.06 -3.38 -2.84
CA GLU A 140 -25.02 -3.02 -4.28
C GLU A 140 -26.14 -2.04 -4.65
#